data_AF-A0A7W1I5X9-F1
#
_entry.id   AF-A0A7W1I5X9-F1
#
_cell.length_a   1.000
_cell.length_b   1.000
_cell.length_c   1.000
_cell.angle_alpha   90.00
_cell.angle_beta   90.00
_cell.angle_gamma   90.00
#
_symmetry.space_group_name_H-M   'P 1'
#
loop_
_entity.id
_entity.type
_entity.pdbx_description
1 polymer ?
#
loop_
_entity_poly.entity_id
_entity_poly.type
_entity_poly.pdbx_seq_one_letter_code
_entity_poly.pdbx_strand_id
1 'polypeptide(L)'
;VTDDMGMAGITELYPPEESGVHAVIAGADILLCVRMTTTGACAPEMLEPLRAGLLAAVADGRIPIERIDASVRRILAVKARHGVGPAPDADLAQIKGGEHLRIVASVLEMVAIRQEEAGKP
;
A
#
# COMPACT_ATOMS: atom_id res chain seq x y z
N VAL A 1 -0.84 2.54 6.94
CA VAL A 1 -1.18 1.78 5.71
C VAL A 1 -0.73 0.36 5.94
N THR A 2 -1.54 -0.65 5.63
CA THR A 2 -1.12 -2.05 5.69
C THR A 2 -0.31 -2.43 4.45
N ASP A 3 0.36 -3.58 4.48
CA ASP A 3 0.71 -4.30 3.25
C ASP A 3 -0.55 -4.94 2.62
N ASP A 4 -0.40 -5.63 1.48
CA ASP A 4 -1.51 -6.24 0.76
C ASP A 4 -2.28 -7.25 1.64
N MET A 5 -3.58 -7.00 1.81
CA MET A 5 -4.49 -7.88 2.57
C MET A 5 -4.66 -9.27 1.92
N GLY A 6 -4.20 -9.45 0.68
CA GLY A 6 -4.18 -10.74 -0.03
C GLY A 6 -3.01 -11.64 0.28
N MET A 7 -2.02 -11.18 1.05
CA MET A 7 -0.86 -12.00 1.40
C MET A 7 -1.24 -13.21 2.24
N ALA A 8 -0.60 -14.35 1.97
CA ALA A 8 -0.80 -15.62 2.69
C ALA A 8 -0.67 -15.47 4.21
N GLY A 9 0.27 -14.63 4.68
CA GLY A 9 0.45 -14.36 6.11
C GLY A 9 -0.77 -13.75 6.81
N ILE A 10 -1.74 -13.20 6.07
CA ILE A 10 -3.02 -12.72 6.59
C ILE A 10 -4.15 -13.70 6.25
N THR A 11 -4.23 -14.13 4.98
CA THR A 11 -5.37 -14.93 4.49
C THR A 11 -5.42 -16.35 5.06
N GLU A 12 -4.30 -16.89 5.56
CA GLU A 12 -4.28 -18.15 6.30
C GLU A 12 -4.81 -18.03 7.74
N LEU A 13 -4.83 -16.81 8.30
CA LEU A 13 -5.19 -16.57 9.70
C LEU A 13 -6.62 -16.04 9.86
N TYR A 14 -7.07 -15.19 8.94
CA TYR A 14 -8.35 -14.51 9.04
C TYR A 14 -9.09 -14.50 7.71
N PRO A 15 -10.42 -14.68 7.73
CA PRO A 15 -11.22 -14.43 6.54
C PRO A 15 -11.22 -12.93 6.19
N PRO A 16 -11.48 -12.56 4.93
CA PRO A 16 -11.38 -11.18 4.48
C PRO A 16 -12.32 -10.22 5.20
N GLU A 17 -13.49 -10.67 5.64
CA GLU A 17 -14.48 -9.86 6.37
C GLU A 17 -13.95 -9.38 7.73
N GLU A 18 -13.06 -10.15 8.37
CA GLU A 18 -12.54 -9.86 9.71
C GLU A 18 -11.13 -9.27 9.67
N SER A 19 -10.30 -9.64 8.69
CA SER A 19 -8.92 -9.15 8.59
C SER A 19 -8.84 -7.63 8.45
N GLY A 20 -9.73 -7.04 7.64
CA GLY A 20 -9.83 -5.58 7.49
C GLY A 20 -10.31 -4.88 8.75
N VAL A 21 -11.26 -5.49 9.47
CA VAL A 21 -11.78 -4.97 10.74
C VAL A 21 -10.67 -4.94 11.79
N HIS A 22 -9.94 -6.05 11.95
CA HIS A 22 -8.80 -6.14 12.87
C HIS A 22 -7.74 -5.08 12.56
N ALA A 23 -7.39 -4.89 11.28
CA ALA A 23 -6.42 -3.89 10.89
C ALA A 23 -6.86 -2.46 11.24
N VAL A 24 -8.14 -2.11 11.03
CA VAL A 24 -8.67 -0.78 11.38
C VAL A 24 -8.70 -0.56 12.89
N ILE A 25 -9.15 -1.56 13.66
CA ILE A 25 -9.14 -1.53 15.12
C ILE A 25 -7.70 -1.36 15.65
N ALA A 26 -6.73 -2.04 15.05
CA ALA A 26 -5.31 -1.92 15.37
C ALA A 26 -4.70 -0.56 14.99
N GLY A 27 -5.44 0.31 14.30
CA GLY A 27 -5.01 1.68 14.00
C GLY A 27 -4.65 1.94 12.53
N ALA A 28 -4.79 0.98 11.62
CA ALA A 28 -4.54 1.21 10.21
C ALA A 28 -5.53 2.23 9.62
N ASP A 29 -5.02 3.26 8.92
CA ASP A 29 -5.88 4.23 8.23
C ASP A 29 -6.26 3.79 6.81
N ILE A 30 -5.39 3.04 6.14
CA ILE A 30 -5.56 2.55 4.77
C ILE A 30 -5.27 1.06 4.76
N LEU A 31 -6.22 0.28 4.24
CA LEU A 31 -6.05 -1.12 3.90
C LEU A 31 -5.61 -1.23 2.43
N LEU A 32 -4.46 -1.85 2.19
CA LEU A 32 -3.97 -2.08 0.85
C LEU A 32 -4.54 -3.38 0.30
N CYS A 33 -5.13 -3.34 -0.89
CA CYS A 33 -5.66 -4.52 -1.59
C CYS A 33 -5.20 -4.45 -3.04
N VAL A 34 -4.26 -5.31 -3.42
CA VAL A 34 -3.65 -5.29 -4.75
C VAL A 34 -4.44 -6.21 -5.67
N ARG A 35 -5.20 -5.62 -6.60
CA ARG A 35 -5.82 -6.39 -7.68
C ARG A 35 -4.81 -6.63 -8.78
N MET A 36 -4.39 -7.88 -8.97
CA MET A 36 -3.79 -8.29 -10.23
C MET A 36 -4.62 -9.39 -10.89
N THR A 37 -4.52 -9.48 -12.21
CA THR A 37 -5.07 -10.57 -13.02
C THR A 37 -4.16 -11.80 -13.05
N THR A 38 -3.09 -11.81 -12.26
CA THR A 38 -2.13 -12.90 -12.12
C THR A 38 -2.47 -13.79 -10.93
N THR A 39 -2.22 -15.08 -11.05
CA THR A 39 -2.40 -16.09 -9.98
C THR A 39 -1.63 -15.69 -8.73
N GLY A 40 -2.31 -15.64 -7.56
CA GLY A 40 -1.70 -15.30 -6.26
C GLY A 40 -1.79 -13.83 -5.84
N ALA A 41 -2.44 -12.96 -6.63
CA ALA A 41 -2.84 -11.63 -6.17
C ALA A 41 -4.18 -11.67 -5.43
N CYS A 42 -4.50 -10.61 -4.68
CA CYS A 42 -5.80 -10.41 -4.06
C CYS A 42 -6.89 -10.67 -5.10
N ALA A 43 -7.62 -11.79 -4.95
CA ALA A 43 -8.67 -12.17 -5.86
C ALA A 43 -9.65 -10.98 -5.97
N PRO A 44 -10.19 -10.67 -7.16
CA PRO A 44 -11.23 -9.63 -7.31
C PRO A 44 -12.36 -9.75 -6.28
N GLU A 45 -12.54 -10.97 -5.78
CA GLU A 45 -13.48 -11.45 -4.78
C GLU A 45 -13.21 -10.98 -3.34
N MET A 46 -12.01 -10.48 -3.00
CA MET A 46 -11.66 -10.08 -1.61
C MET A 46 -12.16 -8.69 -1.23
N LEU A 47 -12.28 -7.78 -2.20
CA LEU A 47 -12.61 -6.38 -1.93
C LEU A 47 -14.02 -6.23 -1.35
N GLU A 48 -14.98 -6.97 -1.88
CA GLU A 48 -16.37 -6.87 -1.46
C GLU A 48 -16.62 -7.44 -0.04
N PRO A 49 -16.08 -8.62 0.33
CA PRO A 49 -16.07 -9.12 1.70
C PRO A 49 -15.39 -8.19 2.70
N LEU A 50 -14.20 -7.65 2.38
CA LEU A 50 -13.52 -6.64 3.23
C LEU A 50 -14.44 -5.44 3.48
N ARG A 51 -15.06 -4.92 2.43
CA ARG A 51 -15.99 -3.79 2.52
C ARG A 51 -17.21 -4.14 3.37
N ALA A 52 -17.80 -5.31 3.15
CA ALA A 52 -18.96 -5.78 3.88
C ALA A 52 -18.66 -5.94 5.38
N GLY A 53 -17.52 -6.54 5.72
CA GLY A 53 -17.06 -6.71 7.10
C GLY A 53 -16.85 -5.38 7.83
N LEU A 54 -16.22 -4.40 7.17
CA LEU A 54 -16.06 -3.05 7.71
C LEU A 54 -17.40 -2.34 7.96
N LEU A 55 -18.33 -2.43 7.00
CA LEU A 55 -19.66 -1.84 7.14
C LEU A 55 -20.45 -2.47 8.29
N ALA A 56 -20.40 -3.81 8.40
CA ALA A 56 -21.02 -4.53 9.50
C ALA A 56 -20.40 -4.12 10.84
N ALA A 57 -19.08 -4.06 10.94
CA ALA A 57 -18.36 -3.66 12.15
C ALA A 57 -18.64 -2.22 12.59
N VAL A 58 -18.93 -1.31 11.66
CA VAL A 58 -19.39 0.04 12.01
C VAL A 58 -20.85 0.02 12.46
N ALA A 59 -21.71 -0.71 11.75
CA ALA A 59 -23.14 -0.80 12.07
C ALA A 59 -23.41 -1.46 13.42
N ASP A 60 -22.60 -2.45 13.81
CA ASP A 60 -22.71 -3.16 15.09
C ASP A 60 -21.90 -2.50 16.23
N GLY A 61 -21.12 -1.45 15.94
CA GLY A 61 -20.38 -0.65 16.91
C GLY A 61 -19.00 -1.19 17.29
N ARG A 62 -18.51 -2.29 16.69
CA ARG A 62 -17.11 -2.75 16.87
C ARG A 62 -16.09 -1.71 16.42
N ILE A 63 -16.40 -0.96 15.36
CA ILE A 63 -15.63 0.20 14.92
C ILE A 63 -16.49 1.46 15.12
N PRO A 64 -16.16 2.34 16.08
CA PRO A 64 -16.87 3.61 16.21
C PRO A 64 -16.68 4.47 14.96
N ILE A 65 -17.72 5.16 14.50
CA ILE A 65 -17.65 5.96 13.26
C ILE A 65 -16.57 7.05 13.35
N GLU A 66 -16.32 7.58 14.55
CA GLU A 66 -15.28 8.56 14.83
C GLU A 66 -13.87 8.03 14.51
N ARG A 67 -13.67 6.70 14.63
CA ARG A 67 -12.41 6.03 14.25
C ARG A 67 -12.20 6.07 12.74
N ILE A 68 -13.27 5.90 11.95
CA ILE A 68 -13.23 6.02 10.48
C ILE A 68 -12.99 7.47 10.07
N ASP A 69 -13.73 8.40 10.67
CA ASP A 69 -13.57 9.83 10.39
C ASP A 69 -12.14 10.30 10.67
N ALA A 70 -11.52 9.83 11.76
CA ALA A 70 -10.13 10.15 12.07
C ALA A 70 -9.16 9.66 10.97
N SER A 71 -9.34 8.43 10.46
CA SER A 71 -8.56 7.93 9.31
C SER A 71 -8.75 8.83 8.09
N VAL A 72 -10.01 9.12 7.74
CA VAL A 72 -10.36 9.90 6.54
C VAL A 72 -9.76 11.29 6.62
N ARG A 73 -9.82 11.96 7.79
CA ARG A 73 -9.18 13.28 7.99
C ARG A 73 -7.66 13.23 7.74
N ARG A 74 -6.95 12.21 8.24
CA ARG A 74 -5.50 12.05 7.99
C ARG A 74 -5.21 11.82 6.51
N ILE A 75 -6.00 10.97 5.84
CA ILE A 75 -5.86 10.68 4.41
C ILE A 75 -6.06 11.96 3.58
N LEU A 76 -7.12 12.72 3.87
CA LEU A 76 -7.40 13.98 3.18
C LEU A 76 -6.33 15.03 3.44
N ALA A 77 -5.80 15.12 4.68
CA ALA A 77 -4.71 16.03 5.00
C ALA A 77 -3.44 15.72 4.18
N VAL A 78 -3.10 14.44 4.01
CA VAL A 78 -1.97 14.02 3.15
C VAL A 78 -2.25 14.36 1.68
N LYS A 79 -3.44 14.07 1.16
CA LYS A 79 -3.82 14.43 -0.22
C LYS A 79 -3.72 15.94 -0.48
N ALA A 80 -4.21 16.75 0.46
CA ALA A 80 -4.14 18.20 0.39
C ALA A 80 -2.69 18.70 0.45
N ARG A 81 -1.87 18.15 1.35
CA ARG A 81 -0.45 18.51 1.50
C ARG A 81 0.36 18.30 0.22
N HIS A 82 0.06 17.26 -0.54
CA HIS A 82 0.82 16.89 -1.73
C HIS A 82 0.17 17.32 -3.05
N GLY A 83 -0.97 18.02 -3.02
CA GLY A 83 -1.63 18.51 -4.23
C GLY A 83 -1.96 17.39 -5.22
N VAL A 84 -2.53 16.28 -4.73
CA VAL A 84 -2.79 15.09 -5.55
C VAL A 84 -3.71 15.44 -6.74
N GLY A 85 -3.21 15.20 -7.95
CA GLY A 85 -3.87 15.49 -9.22
C GLY A 85 -3.07 14.94 -10.40
N PRO A 86 -3.50 15.19 -11.64
CA PRO A 86 -2.72 14.81 -12.82
C PRO A 86 -1.36 15.52 -12.83
N ALA A 87 -0.31 14.78 -13.17
CA ALA A 87 1.03 15.34 -13.34
C ALA A 87 1.12 16.07 -14.71
N PRO A 88 1.82 17.21 -14.80
CA PRO A 88 2.15 17.85 -16.07
C PRO A 88 3.03 16.96 -16.96
N ASP A 89 2.82 17.01 -18.29
CA ASP A 89 3.62 16.23 -19.24
C ASP A 89 5.14 16.51 -19.15
N ALA A 90 5.51 17.75 -18.84
CA ALA A 90 6.91 18.15 -18.66
C ALA A 90 7.57 17.42 -17.47
N ASP A 91 6.81 17.08 -16.43
CA ASP A 91 7.31 16.31 -15.29
C ASP A 91 7.44 14.83 -15.65
N LEU A 92 6.52 14.31 -16.48
CA LEU A 92 6.60 12.93 -16.98
C LEU A 92 7.82 12.70 -17.87
N ALA A 93 8.26 13.73 -18.63
CA ALA A 93 9.49 13.66 -19.43
C ALA A 93 10.76 13.45 -18.60
N GLN A 94 10.72 13.71 -17.29
CA GLN A 94 11.84 13.46 -16.39
C GLN A 94 11.99 11.97 -16.02
N ILE A 95 10.94 11.16 -16.20
CA ILE A 95 10.98 9.73 -15.90
C ILE A 95 12.01 9.06 -16.81
N LYS A 96 12.99 8.35 -16.22
CA LYS A 96 14.15 7.78 -16.92
C LYS A 96 15.01 8.82 -17.68
N GLY A 97 14.96 10.09 -17.27
CA GLY A 97 15.84 11.13 -17.81
C GLY A 97 17.33 10.84 -17.60
N GLY A 98 18.18 11.48 -18.41
CA GLY A 98 19.63 11.19 -18.43
C GLY A 98 20.34 11.40 -17.09
N GLU A 99 19.85 12.32 -16.25
CA GLU A 99 20.39 12.48 -14.88
C GLU A 99 20.05 11.30 -13.97
N HIS A 100 18.80 10.83 -13.99
CA HIS A 100 18.39 9.65 -13.24
C HIS A 100 19.22 8.42 -13.66
N LEU A 101 19.45 8.24 -14.96
CA LEU A 101 20.26 7.14 -15.47
C LEU A 101 21.74 7.24 -15.06
N ARG A 102 22.32 8.45 -15.02
CA ARG A 102 23.68 8.67 -14.50
C ARG A 102 23.79 8.31 -13.02
N ILE A 103 22.80 8.68 -12.20
CA ILE A 103 22.76 8.30 -10.78
C ILE A 103 22.65 6.78 -10.63
N VAL A 104 21.77 6.13 -11.42
CA VAL A 104 21.64 4.68 -11.41
C VAL A 104 22.97 4.00 -11.74
N ALA A 105 23.68 4.45 -12.78
CA ALA A 105 24.99 3.89 -13.13
C ALA A 105 26.00 4.02 -11.99
N SER A 106 26.08 5.20 -11.36
CA SER A 106 26.97 5.42 -10.21
C SER A 106 26.62 4.52 -9.02
N VAL A 107 25.33 4.34 -8.71
CA VAL A 107 24.90 3.45 -7.63
C VAL A 107 25.28 2.00 -7.94
N LEU A 108 25.13 1.55 -9.20
CA LEU A 108 25.49 0.19 -9.61
C LEU A 108 27.00 -0.05 -9.52
N GLU A 109 27.83 0.91 -9.96
CA GLU A 109 29.29 0.84 -9.81
C GLU A 109 29.69 0.70 -8.33
N MET A 110 29.10 1.53 -7.46
CA MET A 110 29.36 1.48 -6.01
C MET A 110 28.89 0.19 -5.34
N VAL A 111 27.83 -0.45 -5.84
CA VAL A 111 27.37 -1.75 -5.34
C VAL A 111 28.34 -2.85 -5.80
N ALA A 112 28.79 -2.82 -7.05
CA ALA A 112 29.76 -3.78 -7.58
C ALA A 112 31.07 -3.76 -6.78
N ILE A 113 31.64 -2.57 -6.55
CA ILE A 113 32.86 -2.39 -5.74
C ILE A 113 32.66 -3.00 -4.34
N ARG A 114 31.53 -2.73 -3.67
CA ARG A 114 31.26 -3.28 -2.33
C ARG A 114 31.10 -4.80 -2.32
N GLN A 115 30.54 -5.39 -3.37
CA GLN A 115 30.40 -6.85 -3.47
C GLN A 115 31.76 -7.51 -3.65
N GLU A 116 32.64 -6.91 -4.46
CA GLU A 116 34.03 -7.36 -4.63
C GLU A 116 34.82 -7.25 -3.31
N GLU A 117 34.69 -6.14 -2.59
CA GLU A 117 35.34 -5.92 -1.28
C GLU A 117 34.79 -6.85 -0.18
N ALA A 118 33.51 -7.21 -0.23
CA ALA A 118 32.88 -8.07 0.78
C ALA A 118 33.24 -9.56 0.63
N GLY A 119 34.00 -9.95 -0.40
CA GLY A 119 34.49 -11.32 -0.57
C GLY A 119 33.38 -12.38 -0.61
N LYS A 120 32.16 -11.99 -0.99
CA LYS A 120 31.04 -12.90 -1.17
C LYS A 120 30.98 -13.26 -2.66
N PRO A 121 31.06 -14.55 -3.04
CA PRO A 121 30.84 -14.96 -4.43
C PRO A 121 29.44 -14.57 -4.90
#